data_AF-A0A6A6END2-F1
#
_entry.id   AF-A0A6A6END2-F1
#
_cell.length_a   1.000
_cell.length_b   1.000
_cell.length_c   1.000
_cell.angle_alpha   90.00
_cell.angle_beta   90.00
_cell.angle_gamma   90.00
#
_symmetry.space_group_name_H-M   'P 1'
#
loop_
_entity.id
_entity.type
_entity.pdbx_description
1 polymer ?
#
loop_
_entity_poly.entity_id
_entity_poly.type
_entity_poly.pdbx_seq_one_letter_code
_entity_poly.pdbx_strand_id
1 'polypeptide(L)'
;VEKLYQGGVNTVGKQHFISLYSRAREQALTSRNIKSSWSKTGLYPFSPHRVFKDIQKLLAELHVPINNDTTTGTGMLQTLVISEALTALHNQIHQDAQLLDGSSRHRLQKLANAAQKSFAECALLLDENRLLFEQNNESNCRK
;
A
#
# COMPACT_ATOMS: atom_id res chain seq x y z
N VAL A 1 18.16 30.34 -13.78
CA VAL A 1 18.35 28.95 -13.28
C VAL A 1 18.24 27.94 -14.42
N GLU A 2 17.32 28.11 -15.37
CA GLU A 2 17.21 27.26 -16.58
C GLU A 2 18.47 27.20 -17.45
N LYS A 3 19.35 28.22 -17.41
CA LYS A 3 20.56 28.26 -18.24
C LYS A 3 21.69 27.31 -17.80
N LEU A 4 21.67 26.75 -16.57
CA LEU A 4 22.70 25.81 -16.13
C LEU A 4 22.45 24.37 -16.62
N TYR A 5 21.21 24.06 -16.99
CA TYR A 5 20.78 22.71 -17.36
C TYR A 5 20.82 22.44 -18.88
N GLN A 6 21.23 23.41 -19.69
CA GLN A 6 21.41 23.22 -21.14
C GLN A 6 22.73 22.53 -21.53
N GLY A 7 23.60 22.23 -20.56
CA GLY A 7 24.95 21.66 -20.78
C GLY A 7 25.12 20.17 -20.45
N GLY A 8 24.05 19.39 -20.26
CA GLY A 8 24.15 17.93 -20.02
C GLY A 8 24.58 17.52 -18.60
N VAL A 9 24.59 18.45 -17.64
CA VAL A 9 24.81 18.13 -16.22
C VAL A 9 23.51 17.61 -15.61
N ASN A 10 23.36 16.29 -15.55
CA ASN A 10 22.14 15.60 -15.10
C ASN A 10 22.00 15.51 -13.56
N THR A 11 22.91 16.11 -12.80
CA THR A 11 22.94 16.00 -11.34
C THR A 11 22.60 17.33 -10.67
N VAL A 12 21.44 17.38 -10.03
CA VAL A 12 21.06 18.48 -9.15
C VAL A 12 21.81 18.34 -7.84
N GLY A 13 22.69 19.28 -7.52
CA GLY A 13 23.37 19.30 -6.22
C GLY A 13 22.36 19.45 -5.07
N LYS A 14 22.64 18.82 -3.91
CA LYS A 14 21.74 18.82 -2.74
C LYS A 14 21.31 20.23 -2.31
N GLN A 15 22.24 21.20 -2.32
CA GLN A 15 21.96 22.60 -1.99
C GLN A 15 20.96 23.24 -2.98
N HIS A 16 21.07 22.90 -4.27
CA HIS A 16 20.16 23.39 -5.29
C HIS A 16 18.77 22.76 -5.16
N PHE A 17 18.72 21.45 -4.92
CA PHE A 17 17.47 20.75 -4.65
C PHE A 17 16.74 21.35 -3.44
N ILE A 18 17.45 21.60 -2.33
CA ILE A 18 16.85 22.18 -1.11
C ILE A 18 16.27 23.57 -1.40
N SER A 19 16.98 24.42 -2.15
CA SER A 19 16.51 25.75 -2.53
C SER A 19 15.28 25.72 -3.45
N LEU A 20 15.22 24.79 -4.40
CA LEU A 20 14.04 24.60 -5.25
C LEU A 20 12.87 24.00 -4.48
N TYR A 21 13.15 23.02 -3.61
CA TYR A 21 12.15 22.35 -2.80
C TYR A 21 11.48 23.30 -1.82
N SER A 22 12.20 24.23 -1.18
CA SER A 22 11.59 25.19 -0.26
C SER A 22 10.51 26.02 -0.96
N ARG A 23 10.83 26.58 -2.13
CA ARG A 23 9.88 27.34 -2.96
C ARG A 23 8.70 26.47 -3.42
N ALA A 24 8.97 25.26 -3.91
CA ALA A 24 7.92 24.35 -4.36
C ALA A 24 7.00 23.93 -3.20
N ARG A 25 7.57 23.67 -2.02
CA ARG A 25 6.84 23.28 -0.82
C ARG A 25 5.88 24.38 -0.36
N GLU A 26 6.33 25.63 -0.32
CA GLU A 26 5.50 26.78 0.04
C GLU A 26 4.32 26.96 -0.91
N GLN A 27 4.53 26.71 -2.20
CA GLN A 27 3.48 26.81 -3.22
C GLN A 27 2.51 25.61 -3.17
N ALA A 28 3.01 24.40 -2.93
CA ALA A 28 2.21 23.18 -2.97
C ALA A 28 1.44 22.94 -1.67
N LEU A 29 2.09 23.07 -0.51
CA LEU A 29 1.55 22.71 0.81
C LEU A 29 0.80 23.87 1.47
N THR A 30 -0.07 24.54 0.72
CA THR A 30 -0.95 25.57 1.26
C THR A 30 -2.20 24.93 1.88
N SER A 31 -2.80 25.58 2.89
CA SER A 31 -4.06 25.09 3.50
C SER A 31 -5.16 24.89 2.46
N ARG A 32 -5.21 25.77 1.44
CA ARG A 32 -6.14 25.65 0.31
C ARG A 32 -5.91 24.39 -0.49
N ASN A 33 -4.67 24.13 -0.92
CA ASN A 33 -4.34 22.98 -1.77
C ASN A 33 -4.53 21.65 -1.04
N ILE A 34 -4.17 21.63 0.25
CA ILE A 34 -4.43 20.49 1.12
C ILE A 34 -5.94 20.28 1.18
N LYS A 35 -6.73 21.25 1.66
CA LYS A 35 -8.20 21.09 1.74
C LYS A 35 -8.86 20.71 0.42
N SER A 36 -8.40 21.26 -0.71
CA SER A 36 -8.93 20.87 -2.02
C SER A 36 -8.61 19.42 -2.39
N SER A 37 -7.42 18.92 -2.01
CA SER A 37 -7.04 17.52 -2.23
C SER A 37 -7.91 16.58 -1.39
N TRP A 38 -8.14 16.92 -0.11
CA TRP A 38 -9.03 16.17 0.77
C TRP A 38 -10.49 16.25 0.33
N SER A 39 -10.91 17.37 -0.26
CA SER A 39 -12.25 17.51 -0.82
C SER A 39 -12.46 16.65 -2.06
N LYS A 40 -11.43 16.57 -2.92
CA LYS A 40 -11.44 15.72 -4.11
C LYS A 40 -11.65 14.24 -3.76
N THR A 41 -10.99 13.76 -2.71
CA THR A 41 -11.14 12.38 -2.21
C THR A 41 -12.37 12.19 -1.31
N GLY A 42 -13.17 13.23 -1.10
CA GLY A 42 -14.35 13.17 -0.23
C GLY A 42 -14.03 13.05 1.27
N LEU A 43 -12.82 13.37 1.70
CA LEU A 43 -12.45 13.39 3.11
C LEU A 43 -12.78 14.72 3.79
N TYR A 44 -12.93 15.82 3.03
CA TYR A 44 -13.30 17.12 3.59
C TYR A 44 -14.20 17.98 2.67
N PRO A 45 -15.46 18.27 3.07
CA PRO A 45 -16.19 17.63 4.18
C PRO A 45 -16.33 16.13 3.93
N PHE A 46 -16.31 15.34 5.00
CA PHE A 46 -16.34 13.88 4.90
C PHE A 46 -17.61 13.40 4.19
N SER A 47 -17.41 12.63 3.13
CA SER A 47 -18.42 12.16 2.18
C SER A 47 -18.18 10.68 1.88
N PRO A 48 -18.75 9.76 2.69
CA PRO A 48 -18.49 8.32 2.59
C PRO A 48 -18.68 7.77 1.18
N HIS A 49 -19.74 8.19 0.49
CA HIS A 49 -20.07 7.71 -0.86
C HIS A 49 -18.96 7.98 -1.89
N ARG A 50 -18.24 9.11 -1.78
CA ARG A 50 -17.12 9.44 -2.68
C ARG A 50 -15.90 8.58 -2.37
N VAL A 51 -15.58 8.44 -1.09
CA VAL A 51 -14.46 7.60 -0.63
C VAL A 51 -14.65 6.15 -1.11
N PHE A 52 -15.83 5.58 -0.91
CA PHE A 52 -16.12 4.21 -1.36
C PHE A 52 -16.05 4.06 -2.88
N LYS A 53 -16.57 5.04 -3.64
CA LYS A 53 -16.52 5.04 -5.10
C LYS A 53 -15.08 5.09 -5.62
N ASP A 54 -14.23 5.92 -5.02
CA ASP A 54 -12.83 6.04 -5.43
C ASP A 54 -12.03 4.75 -5.11
N ILE A 55 -12.30 4.12 -3.95
CA ILE A 55 -11.72 2.82 -3.59
C ILE A 55 -12.16 1.74 -4.59
N GLN A 56 -13.46 1.66 -4.90
CA GLN A 56 -13.99 0.69 -5.86
C GLN A 56 -13.40 0.89 -7.26
N LYS A 57 -13.21 2.14 -7.68
CA LYS A 57 -12.56 2.48 -8.95
C LYS A 57 -11.10 2.01 -8.97
N LEU A 58 -10.34 2.26 -7.90
CA LEU A 58 -8.95 1.78 -7.78
C LEU A 58 -8.87 0.25 -7.82
N LEU A 59 -9.82 -0.45 -7.19
CA LEU A 59 -9.91 -1.91 -7.26
C LEU A 59 -10.24 -2.42 -8.67
N ALA A 60 -11.08 -1.70 -9.41
CA ALA A 60 -11.40 -2.02 -10.80
C ALA A 60 -10.22 -1.76 -11.76
N GLU A 61 -9.43 -0.70 -11.53
CA GLU A 61 -8.23 -0.39 -12.30
C GLU A 61 -7.07 -1.37 -12.01
N LEU A 62 -7.03 -1.95 -10.80
CA LEU A 62 -6.09 -3.03 -10.46
C LEU A 62 -6.44 -4.36 -11.16
N HIS A 63 -7.70 -4.52 -11.59
CA HIS A 63 -8.19 -5.71 -12.28
C HIS A 63 -8.04 -5.54 -13.80
N VAL A 64 -6.80 -5.64 -14.29
CA VAL A 64 -6.56 -5.97 -15.71
C VAL A 64 -7.19 -7.34 -15.99
N PRO A 65 -7.92 -7.55 -17.10
CA PRO A 65 -8.71 -8.75 -17.30
C PRO A 65 -7.78 -9.96 -17.49
N ILE A 66 -7.78 -10.85 -16.50
CA ILE A 66 -7.36 -12.23 -16.72
C ILE A 66 -8.52 -12.87 -17.48
N ASN A 67 -8.39 -12.97 -18.80
CA ASN A 67 -9.14 -13.95 -19.57
C ASN A 67 -8.88 -15.32 -18.94
N ASN A 68 -9.93 -16.00 -18.50
CA ASN A 68 -10.30 -17.32 -18.97
C ASN A 68 -11.62 -17.75 -18.32
N ASP A 69 -12.55 -18.11 -19.18
CA ASP A 69 -13.78 -18.84 -18.89
C ASP A 69 -13.48 -20.06 -17.99
N THR A 70 -14.17 -20.24 -16.87
CA THR A 70 -15.36 -21.10 -16.73
C THR A 70 -15.72 -21.27 -15.25
N THR A 71 -17.04 -21.20 -14.98
CA THR A 71 -17.75 -21.79 -13.82
C THR A 71 -17.47 -21.29 -12.39
N THR A 72 -18.27 -20.29 -12.01
CA THR A 72 -19.13 -20.24 -10.82
C THR A 72 -18.54 -20.68 -9.47
N GLY A 73 -18.32 -19.70 -8.58
CA GLY A 73 -18.44 -19.92 -7.14
C GLY A 73 -17.32 -19.41 -6.25
N THR A 74 -16.34 -18.65 -6.75
CA THR A 74 -15.29 -18.12 -5.88
C THR A 74 -15.74 -16.79 -5.29
N GLY A 75 -16.36 -16.88 -4.11
CA GLY A 75 -16.62 -15.75 -3.24
C GLY A 75 -15.36 -14.92 -3.12
N MET A 76 -15.47 -13.69 -3.61
CA MET A 76 -14.51 -12.60 -3.49
C MET A 76 -13.87 -12.68 -2.09
N LEU A 77 -12.60 -13.08 -2.00
CA LEU A 77 -11.84 -13.05 -0.75
C LEU A 77 -11.64 -11.59 -0.35
N GLN A 78 -12.69 -10.99 0.20
CA GLN A 78 -12.58 -9.79 1.02
C GLN A 78 -11.55 -10.09 2.10
N THR A 79 -10.58 -9.19 2.27
CA THR A 79 -9.66 -9.23 3.41
C THR A 79 -10.50 -9.31 4.68
N LEU A 80 -10.57 -10.51 5.25
CA LEU A 80 -11.48 -10.81 6.34
C LEU A 80 -10.91 -10.20 7.62
N VAL A 81 -11.46 -9.06 8.06
CA VAL A 81 -10.97 -8.31 9.23
C VAL A 81 -11.37 -8.96 10.57
N ILE A 82 -12.05 -10.11 10.56
CA ILE A 82 -12.56 -10.79 11.77
C ILE A 82 -11.73 -12.06 12.04
N SER A 83 -11.04 -12.10 13.18
CA SER A 83 -10.16 -13.22 13.59
C SER A 83 -10.84 -14.59 13.53
N GLU A 84 -12.08 -14.68 14.00
CA GLU A 84 -12.82 -15.95 14.09
C GLU A 84 -13.14 -16.55 12.71
N ALA A 85 -13.56 -15.72 11.77
CA ALA A 85 -13.89 -16.15 10.43
C ALA A 85 -12.61 -16.42 9.59
N LEU A 86 -11.48 -15.78 9.92
CA LEU A 86 -10.17 -16.14 9.38
C LEU A 86 -9.70 -17.50 9.91
N THR A 87 -9.91 -17.80 11.20
CA THR A 87 -9.63 -19.13 11.76
C THR A 87 -10.51 -20.20 11.13
N ALA A 88 -11.80 -19.93 10.91
CA ALA A 88 -12.71 -20.85 10.22
C ALA A 88 -12.23 -21.15 8.78
N LEU A 89 -11.87 -20.11 8.02
CA LEU A 89 -11.33 -20.26 6.67
C LEU A 89 -10.01 -21.05 6.65
N HIS A 90 -9.10 -20.76 7.58
CA HIS A 90 -7.84 -21.50 7.71
C HIS A 90 -8.09 -23.00 7.96
N ASN A 91 -9.03 -23.32 8.85
CA ASN A 91 -9.40 -24.72 9.13
C ASN A 91 -10.02 -25.40 7.92
N GLN A 92 -10.85 -24.69 7.14
CA GLN A 92 -11.43 -25.19 5.90
C GLN A 92 -10.35 -25.46 4.84
N ILE A 93 -9.44 -24.51 4.61
CA ILE A 93 -8.31 -24.68 3.68
C ILE A 93 -7.43 -25.86 4.11
N HIS A 94 -7.20 -26.02 5.41
CA HIS A 94 -6.42 -27.15 5.92
C HIS A 94 -7.12 -28.48 5.67
N GLN A 95 -8.44 -28.58 5.84
CA GLN A 95 -9.21 -29.78 5.53
C GLN A 95 -9.18 -30.10 4.03
N ASP A 96 -9.42 -29.10 3.17
CA ASP A 96 -9.36 -29.24 1.71
C ASP A 96 -7.96 -29.65 1.24
N ALA A 97 -6.92 -29.15 1.91
CA ALA A 97 -5.54 -29.50 1.59
C ALA A 97 -5.18 -30.97 1.90
N GLN A 98 -5.93 -31.64 2.79
CA GLN A 98 -5.74 -33.08 3.04
C GLN A 98 -6.32 -33.95 1.92
N LEU A 99 -7.25 -33.43 1.12
CA LEU A 99 -7.84 -34.13 -0.02
C LEU A 99 -6.98 -34.04 -1.29
N LEU A 100 -5.96 -33.16 -1.28
CA LEU A 100 -5.03 -32.99 -2.39
C LEU A 100 -4.02 -34.14 -2.50
N ASP A 101 -3.55 -34.39 -3.71
CA ASP A 101 -2.43 -35.30 -3.94
C ASP A 101 -1.16 -34.82 -3.20
N GLY A 102 -0.27 -35.75 -2.87
CA GLY A 102 0.93 -35.46 -2.07
C GLY A 102 1.83 -34.37 -2.67
N SER A 103 1.89 -34.25 -4.00
CA SER A 103 2.71 -33.23 -4.68
C SER A 103 2.07 -31.85 -4.56
N SER A 104 0.76 -31.74 -4.81
CA SER A 104 0.04 -30.47 -4.66
C SER A 104 0.00 -29.97 -3.22
N ARG A 105 -0.21 -30.88 -2.25
CA ARG A 105 -0.14 -30.53 -0.82
C ARG A 105 1.21 -29.98 -0.42
N HIS A 106 2.30 -30.60 -0.90
CA HIS A 106 3.66 -30.11 -0.64
C HIS A 106 3.91 -28.72 -1.25
N ARG A 107 3.46 -28.49 -2.50
CA ARG A 107 3.57 -27.16 -3.14
C ARG A 107 2.78 -26.09 -2.38
N LEU A 108 1.56 -26.42 -1.94
CA LEU A 108 0.71 -25.52 -1.14
C LEU A 108 1.39 -25.17 0.19
N GLN A 109 1.94 -26.17 0.90
CA GLN A 109 2.65 -25.93 2.16
C GLN A 109 3.87 -25.02 1.96
N LYS A 110 4.64 -25.23 0.89
CA LYS A 110 5.80 -24.40 0.58
C LYS A 110 5.40 -22.96 0.29
N LEU A 111 4.31 -22.76 -0.45
CA LEU A 111 3.72 -21.44 -0.70
C LEU A 111 3.27 -20.77 0.61
N ALA A 112 2.55 -21.50 1.47
CA ALA A 112 2.09 -20.98 2.76
C ALA A 112 3.26 -20.57 3.66
N ASN A 113 4.30 -21.40 3.76
CA ASN A 113 5.52 -21.09 4.52
C ASN A 113 6.23 -19.84 3.98
N ALA A 114 6.32 -19.69 2.66
CA ALA A 114 6.92 -18.51 2.04
C ALA A 114 6.10 -17.24 2.32
N ALA A 115 4.78 -17.32 2.23
CA ALA A 115 3.88 -16.21 2.53
C ALA A 115 3.99 -15.80 4.02
N GLN A 116 3.98 -16.77 4.94
CA GLN A 116 4.13 -16.50 6.38
C GLN A 116 5.47 -15.82 6.67
N LYS A 117 6.56 -16.30 6.06
CA LYS A 117 7.89 -15.66 6.19
C LYS A 117 7.87 -14.21 5.67
N SER A 118 7.31 -13.99 4.48
CA SER A 118 7.21 -12.64 3.90
C SER A 118 6.38 -11.70 4.78
N PHE A 119 5.26 -12.17 5.34
CA PHE A 119 4.46 -11.35 6.26
C PHE A 119 5.18 -11.04 7.56
N ALA A 120 5.94 -11.99 8.13
CA ALA A 120 6.76 -11.75 9.30
C ALA A 120 7.84 -10.69 9.03
N GLU A 121 8.53 -10.78 7.88
CA GLU A 121 9.51 -9.78 7.45
C GLU A 121 8.87 -8.40 7.28
N CYS A 122 7.70 -8.32 6.64
CA CYS A 122 6.95 -7.07 6.51
C CYS A 122 6.56 -6.49 7.89
N ALA A 123 6.12 -7.32 8.83
CA ALA A 123 5.77 -6.87 10.17
C ALA A 123 6.98 -6.27 10.92
N LEU A 124 8.14 -6.92 10.83
CA LEU A 124 9.39 -6.40 11.41
C LEU A 124 9.81 -5.07 10.77
N LEU A 125 9.77 -4.97 9.44
CA LEU A 125 10.11 -3.73 8.73
C LEU A 125 9.16 -2.59 9.07
N LEU A 126 7.87 -2.87 9.26
CA LEU A 126 6.90 -1.84 9.68
C LEU A 126 7.17 -1.35 11.10
N ASP A 127 7.58 -2.25 12.00
CA ASP A 127 7.93 -1.90 13.38
C ASP A 127 9.22 -1.06 13.43
N GLU A 128 10.25 -1.45 12.68
CA GLU A 128 11.49 -0.68 12.55
C GLU A 128 11.24 0.71 11.97
N ASN A 129 10.44 0.81 10.91
CA ASN A 129 10.07 2.11 10.33
C ASN A 129 9.33 2.99 11.36
N ARG A 130 8.43 2.42 12.15
CA ARG A 130 7.73 3.15 13.23
C ARG A 130 8.73 3.73 14.23
N LEU A 131 9.68 2.92 14.70
CA LEU A 131 10.71 3.35 15.65
C LEU A 131 11.58 4.46 15.05
N LEU A 132 11.97 4.35 13.78
CA LEU A 132 12.72 5.40 13.07
C LEU A 132 11.92 6.70 12.95
N PHE A 133 10.61 6.62 12.71
CA PHE A 133 9.74 7.81 12.69
C PHE A 133 9.70 8.50 14.05
N GLU A 134 9.58 7.74 15.15
CA GLU A 134 9.58 8.27 16.51
C GLU A 134 10.92 8.99 16.82
N GLN A 135 12.05 8.36 16.51
CA GLN A 135 13.39 8.96 16.69
C GLN A 135 13.61 10.23 15.84
N ASN A 136 13.15 10.23 14.59
CA ASN A 136 13.24 11.40 13.72
C ASN A 136 12.38 12.57 14.22
N ASN A 137 11.22 12.28 14.82
CA ASN A 137 10.38 13.31 15.41
C ASN A 137 11.01 13.87 16.69
N GLU A 138 11.57 13.02 17.56
CA GLU A 138 12.28 13.48 18.77
C GLU A 138 13.49 14.37 18.45
N SER A 139 14.29 14.01 17.44
CA SER A 139 15.46 14.80 17.03
C SER A 139 15.09 16.14 16.40
N ASN A 140 13.89 16.25 15.80
CA ASN A 140 13.35 17.54 15.35
C ASN A 140 12.83 18.43 16.50
N CYS A 141 12.40 17.86 17.63
CA CYS A 141 11.94 18.60 18.80
C CYS A 141 13.08 19.16 19.67
N ARG A 142 14.32 18.70 19.49
CA ARG A 142 15.50 19.17 20.25
C ARG A 142 16.21 20.39 19.62
N LYS A 143 15.51 21.19 18.81
CA LYS A 143 15.98 22.48 18.28
C LYS A 143 15.28 23.62 19.00
#